data_AF-A0A0D7DW09-F1
#
_entry.id   AF-A0A0D7DW09-F1
#
_cell.length_a   1.000
_cell.length_b   1.000
_cell.length_c   1.000
_cell.angle_alpha   90.00
_cell.angle_beta   90.00
_cell.angle_gamma   90.00
#
_symmetry.space_group_name_H-M   'P 1'
#
loop_
_entity.id
_entity.type
_entity.pdbx_description
1 polymer ?
#
loop_
_entity_poly.entity_id
_entity_poly.type
_entity_poly.pdbx_seq_one_letter_code
_entity_poly.pdbx_strand_id
1 'polypeptide(L)' 'MEYALSLNCCRHPELAEGVRARLIDKDNRPGWHWPDAHHVPPAVIEAHFEPTWEGDHPLTGLA' A
#
# COMPACT_ATOMS: atom_id res chain seq x y z
N MET A 1 3.97 -7.73 11.08
CA MET A 1 4.62 -7.28 9.82
C MET A 1 3.59 -7.04 8.73
N GLU A 2 2.85 -8.07 8.27
CA GLU A 2 1.88 -7.92 7.18
C GLU A 2 0.73 -6.93 7.47
N TYR A 3 0.27 -6.85 8.72
CA TYR A 3 -0.78 -5.89 9.09
C TYR A 3 -0.35 -4.43 8.91
N ALA A 4 0.86 -4.07 9.33
CA ALA A 4 1.39 -2.72 9.11
C ALA A 4 1.60 -2.45 7.61
N LEU A 5 2.11 -3.44 6.88
CA LEU A 5 2.32 -3.34 5.44
C LEU A 5 1.01 -3.06 4.70
N SER A 6 -0.06 -3.80 5.00
CA SER A 6 -1.35 -3.60 4.34
C SER A 6 -1.96 -2.23 4.65
N LEU A 7 -1.81 -1.74 5.88
CA LEU A 7 -2.23 -0.38 6.25
C LEU A 7 -1.44 0.69 5.47
N ASN A 8 -0.12 0.54 5.34
CA ASN A 8 0.68 1.47 4.54
C ASN A 8 0.32 1.41 3.05
N CYS A 9 0.10 0.22 2.47
CA CYS A 9 -0.40 0.09 1.10
C CYS A 9 -1.70 0.87 0.87
N CYS A 10 -2.60 0.90 1.86
CA CYS A 10 -3.84 1.69 1.80
C CYS A 10 -3.63 3.20 1.95
N ARG A 11 -2.52 3.65 2.54
CA ARG A 11 -2.16 5.08 2.68
C ARG A 11 -1.47 5.62 1.41
N HIS A 12 -0.88 4.76 0.59
CA HIS A 12 -0.28 5.13 -0.69
C HIS A 12 -1.27 5.00 -1.86
N PRO A 13 -1.17 5.85 -2.90
CA PRO A 13 -2.20 5.93 -3.94
C PRO A 13 -2.25 4.72 -4.89
N GLU A 14 -1.14 3.97 -5.02
CA GLU A 14 -1.02 2.88 -6.00
C GLU A 14 -2.10 1.80 -5.79
N LEU A 15 -2.39 1.39 -4.54
CA LEU A 15 -3.41 0.36 -4.31
C LEU A 15 -4.81 0.82 -4.76
N ALA A 16 -5.17 2.07 -4.42
CA ALA A 16 -6.45 2.64 -4.79
C ALA A 16 -6.61 2.74 -6.31
N GLU A 17 -5.55 3.11 -7.03
CA GLU A 17 -5.57 3.21 -8.49
C GLU A 17 -5.73 1.83 -9.16
N GLY A 18 -5.04 0.81 -8.65
CA GLY A 18 -5.21 -0.56 -9.12
C GLY A 18 -6.64 -1.07 -8.93
N VAL A 19 -7.23 -0.79 -7.77
CA VAL A 19 -8.64 -1.12 -7.47
C VAL A 19 -9.58 -0.36 -8.41
N ARG A 20 -9.37 0.94 -8.61
CA ARG A 20 -10.18 1.77 -9.53
C ARG A 20 -10.16 1.17 -10.93
N ALA A 21 -8.98 0.98 -11.52
CA ALA A 21 -8.82 0.51 -12.89
C ALA A 21 -9.32 -0.93 -13.11
N ARG A 22 -9.14 -1.81 -12.11
CA ARG A 22 -9.46 -3.23 -12.24
C ARG A 22 -10.89 -3.59 -11.84
N LEU A 23 -11.41 -3.00 -10.76
CA LEU A 23 -12.64 -3.44 -10.10
C LEU A 23 -13.78 -2.43 -10.22
N ILE A 24 -13.48 -1.12 -10.15
CA ILE A 24 -14.50 -0.06 -10.18
C ILE A 24 -14.85 0.27 -11.63
N ASP A 25 -13.97 1.00 -12.31
CA ASP A 25 -14.17 1.49 -13.68
C ASP A 25 -13.99 0.37 -14.71
N LYS A 26 -13.18 -0.64 -14.36
CA LYS A 26 -12.89 -1.82 -15.19
C LYS A 26 -12.32 -1.45 -16.57
N ASP A 27 -11.60 -0.32 -16.64
CA ASP A 27 -10.97 0.15 -17.87
C ASP A 27 -9.67 -0.63 -18.19
N ASN A 28 -9.08 -1.33 -17.20
CA ASN A 28 -7.76 -1.96 -17.27
C ASN A 28 -6.65 -0.98 -17.72
N ARG A 29 -6.80 0.30 -17.35
CA ARG A 29 -5.87 1.40 -17.66
C ARG A 29 -5.49 2.11 -16.38
N PRO A 30 -4.64 1.49 -15.53
CA PRO A 30 -4.16 2.16 -14.34
C PRO A 30 -3.21 3.30 -14.72
N GLY A 31 -3.46 4.47 -14.14
CA GLY A 31 -2.59 5.64 -14.15
C GLY A 31 -1.61 5.59 -12.99
N TRP A 32 -0.71 4.61 -13.00
CA TRP A 32 0.35 4.48 -11.98
C TRP A 32 1.16 5.76 -11.86
N HIS A 33 1.56 6.11 -10.65
CA HIS A 33 2.38 7.31 -10.44
C HIS A 33 3.75 7.13 -11.11
N TRP A 34 4.34 5.94 -11.04
CA TRP A 34 5.62 5.62 -11.68
C TRP A 34 5.41 4.76 -12.94
N PRO A 35 6.25 4.95 -13.98
CA PRO A 35 6.08 4.24 -15.25
C PRO A 35 6.32 2.72 -15.13
N ASP A 36 7.21 2.31 -14.22
CA ASP A 36 7.49 0.90 -13.91
C ASP A 36 8.12 0.76 -12.51
N ALA A 37 8.34 -0.49 -12.09
CA ALA A 37 8.86 -0.82 -10.78
C ALA A 37 10.30 -0.32 -10.51
N HIS A 38 11.13 -0.12 -11.54
CA HIS A 38 12.51 0.36 -11.39
C HIS A 38 12.57 1.87 -11.09
N HIS A 39 11.48 2.59 -11.37
CA HIS A 39 11.37 4.02 -11.08
C HIS A 39 10.80 4.31 -9.69
N VAL A 40 10.44 3.29 -8.91
CA VAL A 40 10.04 3.44 -7.51
C VAL A 40 11.25 3.85 -6.68
N PRO A 41 11.24 5.03 -6.02
CA PRO A 41 12.34 5.41 -5.13
C PRO A 41 12.46 4.43 -3.95
N PRO A 42 13.67 4.07 -3.49
CA PRO A 42 13.85 3.21 -2.32
C PRO A 42 13.09 3.69 -1.08
N ALA A 43 13.06 5.01 -0.84
CA ALA A 43 12.32 5.61 0.27
C ALA A 43 10.80 5.33 0.24
N VAL A 44 10.21 5.19 -0.95
CA VAL A 44 8.78 4.82 -1.08
C VAL A 44 8.59 3.37 -0.67
N ILE A 45 9.52 2.48 -1.02
CA ILE A 45 9.49 1.07 -0.60
C ILE A 45 9.66 0.99 0.91
N GLU A 46 10.66 1.67 1.47
CA GLU A 46 10.95 1.71 2.91
C GLU A 46 9.76 2.22 3.73
N ALA A 47 9.06 3.26 3.25
CA ALA A 47 7.88 3.81 3.91
C ALA A 47 6.76 2.76 4.14
N HIS A 48 6.68 1.71 3.30
CA HIS A 48 5.69 0.65 3.49
C HIS A 48 5.99 -0.24 4.71
N PHE A 49 7.24 -0.27 5.18
CA PHE A 49 7.68 -1.06 6.32
C PHE A 49 7.73 -0.26 7.63
N GLU A 50 7.48 1.04 7.58
CA GLU A 50 7.44 1.88 8.77
C GLU A 50 6.26 1.50 9.71
N PRO A 51 6.45 1.59 11.03
CA PRO A 51 5.38 1.32 11.98
C PRO A 51 4.13 2.18 11.71
N THR A 52 2.95 1.57 11.83
CA THR A 52 1.67 2.27 11.60
C THR A 52 0.94 2.62 12.90
N TRP A 53 1.48 2.21 14.05
CA TRP A 53 1.01 2.48 15.41
C TRP A 53 2.20 2.48 16.38
N GLU A 54 1.96 2.95 17.61
CA GLU A 54 2.91 2.91 18.72
C GLU A 54 2.53 1.80 19.71
N GLY A 55 3.52 1.18 20.36
CA GLY A 55 3.31 0.15 21.37
C GLY A 55 3.04 -1.26 20.80
N ASP A 56 2.36 -2.09 21.58
CA ASP A 56 2.07 -3.49 21.22
C ASP A 56 1.17 -3.58 19.98
N HIS A 57 1.22 -4.73 19.29
CA HIS A 57 0.40 -4.95 18.11
C HIS A 57 -1.09 -4.77 18.45
N PRO A 58 -1.88 -4.01 17.66
CA PRO A 58 -3.25 -3.63 18.04
C PRO A 58 -4.21 -4.83 18.14
N LEU A 59 -3.84 -5.96 17.54
CA LEU A 59 -4.61 -7.20 17.58
C LEU A 59 -4.06 -8.25 18.57
N THR A 60 -3.13 -7.90 19.47
CA THR A 60 -2.52 -8.85 20.42
C THR A 60 -3.56 -9.56 21.32
N GLY A 61 -4.72 -8.93 21.56
CA GLY A 61 -5.81 -9.50 22.36
C GLY A 61 -6.86 -10.30 21.58
N LEU A 62 -6.68 -10.50 20.27
CA LEU A 62 -7.59 -11.31 19.45
C LEU A 62 -7.02 -12.72 19.31
N ALA A 63 -7.66 -13.68 19.98
CA ALA A 63 -7.41 -15.12 19.84
C ALA A 63 -8.56 -15.76 19.04
#